data_AF-A0AAI9C858-F1
#
_entry.id   AF-A0AAI9C858-F1
#
_cell.length_a   1.000
_cell.length_b   1.000
_cell.length_c   1.000
_cell.angle_alpha   90.00
_cell.angle_beta   90.00
_cell.angle_gamma   90.00
#
_symmetry.space_group_name_H-M   'P 1'
#
loop_
_entity.id
_entity.type
_entity.pdbx_description
1 polymer ?
#
loop_
_entity_poly.entity_id
_entity_poly.type
_entity_poly.pdbx_seq_one_letter_code
_entity_poly.pdbx_strand_id
1 'polypeptide(L)'
;MISIASSVYTPRLDAVGRWLSPLALRTLLAWEFFESGREKLGGQNWFADLDGRFPFPFSTLPASLNWQLATWLELVGAVMLLLGLATRSVAYIFWVLTVVAIAAVHWPDQWNGLGELWQGYAITDQGYGNFKLPLLFLAMLLPLILNGGGALSVDRLLAGTPHAPAGNDGLGWGVSLIALLLPVAALLPGIGFGGALLGGVLLLGHLLRRRRAA
;
A
#
# COMPACT_ATOMS: atom_id res chain seq x y z
N MET A 1 7.37 21.37 33.61
CA MET A 1 8.51 20.45 33.31
C MET A 1 8.25 19.56 32.09
N ILE A 2 7.08 18.92 31.95
CA ILE A 2 6.72 18.13 30.74
C ILE A 2 6.81 18.97 29.44
N SER A 3 6.32 20.22 29.48
CA SER A 3 6.31 21.13 28.31
C SER A 3 7.69 21.64 27.86
N ILE A 4 8.71 21.63 28.73
CA ILE A 4 10.05 22.16 28.40
C ILE A 4 10.93 21.02 27.89
N ALA A 5 10.82 19.82 28.47
CA ALA A 5 11.49 18.64 27.95
C ALA A 5 10.98 18.30 26.54
N SER A 6 9.68 18.41 26.28
CA SER A 6 9.11 18.19 24.95
C SER A 6 9.64 19.19 23.90
N SER A 7 9.77 20.48 24.23
CA SER A 7 10.30 21.47 23.28
C SER A 7 11.77 21.28 22.92
N VAL A 8 12.56 20.62 23.79
CA VAL A 8 13.98 20.32 23.54
C VAL A 8 14.13 18.99 22.77
N TYR A 9 13.49 17.92 23.21
CA TYR A 9 13.73 16.59 22.65
C TYR A 9 12.90 16.29 21.40
N THR A 10 11.65 16.74 21.31
CA THR A 10 10.77 16.41 20.18
C THR A 10 11.36 16.84 18.83
N PRO A 11 11.88 18.07 18.63
CA PRO A 11 12.46 18.45 17.34
C PRO A 11 13.70 17.62 16.96
N ARG A 12 14.46 17.14 17.95
CA ARG A 12 15.63 16.28 17.74
C ARG A 12 15.20 14.87 17.34
N LEU A 13 14.18 14.33 18.01
CA LEU A 13 13.59 13.04 17.66
C LEU A 13 12.93 13.09 16.27
N ASP A 14 12.22 14.16 15.93
CA ASP A 14 11.68 14.37 14.58
C ASP A 14 12.78 14.41 13.53
N ALA A 15 13.91 15.06 13.85
CA ALA A 15 15.06 15.13 12.97
C ALA A 15 15.62 13.73 12.69
N VAL A 16 15.79 12.88 13.70
CA VAL A 16 16.21 11.47 13.54
C VAL A 16 15.13 10.63 12.84
N GLY A 17 13.87 10.86 13.18
CA GLY A 17 12.70 10.14 12.67
C GLY A 17 12.55 10.27 11.15
N ARG A 18 12.94 11.41 10.56
CA ARG A 18 12.99 11.60 9.09
C ARG A 18 13.97 10.65 8.37
N TRP A 19 14.95 10.11 9.07
CA TRP A 19 15.92 9.14 8.54
C TRP A 19 15.48 7.71 8.84
N LEU A 20 15.19 7.42 10.12
CA LEU A 20 15.02 6.03 10.58
C LEU A 20 13.62 5.47 10.35
N SER A 21 12.55 6.25 10.54
CA SER A 21 11.18 5.72 10.45
C SER A 21 10.84 5.14 9.06
N PRO A 22 11.07 5.87 7.96
CA PRO A 22 10.81 5.31 6.63
C PRO A 22 11.81 4.22 6.25
N LEU A 23 13.06 4.27 6.74
CA LEU A 23 14.01 3.19 6.51
C LEU A 23 13.56 1.90 7.19
N ALA A 24 13.13 1.95 8.46
CA ALA A 24 12.66 0.79 9.20
C ALA A 24 11.47 0.11 8.50
N LEU A 25 10.48 0.91 8.06
CA LEU A 25 9.35 0.39 7.30
C LEU A 25 9.77 -0.24 5.97
N ARG A 26 10.66 0.42 5.22
CA ARG A 26 11.16 -0.10 3.94
C ARG A 26 11.94 -1.41 4.13
N THR A 27 12.79 -1.50 5.15
CA THR A 27 13.57 -2.70 5.43
C THR A 27 12.68 -3.88 5.79
N LEU A 28 11.73 -3.69 6.70
CA LEU A 28 10.82 -4.75 7.12
C LEU A 28 9.96 -5.24 5.94
N LEU A 29 9.30 -4.33 5.23
CA LEU A 29 8.47 -4.68 4.07
C LEU A 29 9.29 -5.32 2.95
N ALA A 30 10.48 -4.79 2.65
CA ALA A 30 11.35 -5.35 1.63
C ALA A 30 11.76 -6.78 1.96
N TRP A 31 12.04 -7.09 3.24
CA TRP A 31 12.34 -8.45 3.65
C TRP A 31 11.18 -9.41 3.34
N GLU A 32 9.98 -9.09 3.83
CA GLU A 32 8.79 -9.93 3.69
C GLU A 32 8.41 -10.16 2.21
N PHE A 33 8.41 -9.10 1.40
CA PHE A 33 8.13 -9.25 -0.04
C PHE A 33 9.23 -10.01 -0.77
N PHE A 34 10.51 -9.80 -0.41
CA PHE A 34 11.61 -10.52 -1.04
C PHE A 34 11.57 -12.01 -0.73
N GLU A 35 11.26 -12.38 0.51
CA GLU A 35 11.10 -13.78 0.94
C GLU A 35 9.96 -14.45 0.17
N SER A 36 8.78 -13.81 0.14
CA SER A 36 7.63 -14.25 -0.67
C SER A 36 7.98 -14.42 -2.15
N GLY A 37 8.72 -13.47 -2.74
CA GLY A 37 9.13 -13.55 -4.14
C GLY A 37 10.11 -14.69 -4.39
N ARG A 38 11.01 -14.99 -3.44
CA ARG A 38 11.94 -16.12 -3.53
C ARG A 38 11.23 -17.46 -3.45
N GLU A 39 10.23 -17.58 -2.59
CA GLU A 39 9.39 -18.78 -2.51
C GLU A 39 8.68 -19.04 -3.84
N LYS A 40 8.17 -17.99 -4.50
CA LYS A 40 7.54 -18.13 -5.83
C LYS A 40 8.55 -18.45 -6.93
N LEU A 41 9.76 -17.90 -6.86
CA LEU A 41 10.81 -18.15 -7.84
C LEU A 41 11.32 -19.61 -7.79
N GLY A 42 11.46 -20.16 -6.59
CA GLY A 42 11.93 -21.54 -6.38
C GLY A 42 10.82 -22.60 -6.29
N GLY A 43 9.56 -22.16 -6.19
CA GLY A 43 8.40 -23.02 -5.96
C GLY A 43 7.67 -23.46 -7.22
N GLN A 44 6.68 -24.32 -7.03
CA GLN A 44 5.74 -24.70 -8.06
C GLN A 44 4.57 -23.71 -8.10
N ASN A 45 4.11 -23.38 -9.31
CA ASN A 45 3.04 -22.42 -9.50
C ASN A 45 1.68 -23.00 -9.08
N TRP A 46 1.29 -22.74 -7.84
CA TRP A 46 0.01 -23.13 -7.25
C TRP A 46 -1.12 -22.12 -7.55
N PHE A 47 -0.86 -21.01 -8.26
CA PHE A 47 -1.94 -20.08 -8.65
C PHE A 47 -2.94 -20.73 -9.63
N ALA A 48 -2.56 -21.83 -10.28
CA ALA A 48 -3.47 -22.61 -11.11
C ALA A 48 -4.60 -23.26 -10.30
N ASP A 49 -4.38 -23.52 -9.01
CA ASP A 49 -5.33 -24.16 -8.10
C ASP A 49 -6.29 -23.17 -7.43
N LEU A 50 -6.14 -21.86 -7.72
CA LEU A 50 -6.95 -20.80 -7.11
C LEU A 50 -8.33 -20.60 -7.77
N ASP A 51 -8.78 -21.49 -8.67
CA ASP A 51 -10.14 -21.51 -9.26
C ASP A 51 -10.71 -20.13 -9.70
N GLY A 52 -9.86 -19.25 -10.23
CA GLY A 52 -10.29 -17.92 -10.70
C GLY A 52 -10.59 -16.90 -9.60
N ARG A 53 -10.11 -17.11 -8.36
CA ARG A 53 -10.27 -16.19 -7.21
C ARG A 53 -9.56 -14.84 -7.35
N PHE A 54 -8.73 -14.66 -8.38
CA PHE A 54 -8.10 -13.36 -8.65
C PHE A 54 -9.17 -12.29 -8.95
N PRO A 55 -9.09 -11.08 -8.37
CA PRO A 55 -9.98 -9.99 -8.73
C PRO A 55 -9.66 -9.44 -10.13
N PHE A 56 -10.64 -8.80 -10.78
CA PHE A 56 -10.39 -8.04 -12.02
C PHE A 56 -9.34 -6.92 -11.77
N PRO A 57 -8.41 -6.66 -12.72
CA PRO A 57 -8.28 -7.29 -14.04
C PRO A 57 -7.48 -8.60 -14.05
N PHE A 58 -6.89 -9.00 -12.93
CA PHE A 58 -6.03 -10.19 -12.84
C PHE A 58 -6.77 -11.51 -13.08
N SER A 59 -8.10 -11.54 -12.88
CA SER A 59 -8.96 -12.66 -13.29
C SER A 59 -8.91 -12.98 -14.78
N THR A 60 -8.51 -12.01 -15.62
CA THR A 60 -8.44 -12.20 -17.09
C THR A 60 -7.08 -12.72 -17.55
N LEU A 61 -6.10 -12.78 -16.65
CA LEU A 61 -4.75 -13.23 -16.96
C LEU A 61 -4.60 -14.73 -16.62
N PRO A 62 -3.80 -15.48 -17.40
CA PRO A 62 -3.45 -16.84 -17.03
C PRO A 62 -2.71 -16.89 -15.69
N ALA A 63 -2.91 -17.98 -14.92
CA ALA A 63 -2.23 -18.18 -13.63
C ALA A 63 -0.71 -18.08 -13.72
N SER A 64 -0.10 -18.55 -14.82
CA SER A 64 1.34 -18.43 -15.07
C SER A 64 1.81 -16.99 -15.19
N LEU A 65 1.01 -16.11 -15.80
CA LEU A 65 1.34 -14.70 -15.91
C LEU A 65 1.16 -13.98 -14.56
N ASN A 66 0.07 -14.25 -13.83
CA ASN A 66 -0.11 -13.72 -12.47
C ASN A 66 1.04 -14.14 -11.54
N TRP A 67 1.48 -15.41 -11.63
CA TRP A 67 2.61 -15.91 -10.85
C TRP A 67 3.90 -15.16 -11.14
N GLN A 68 4.25 -15.00 -12.42
CA GLN A 68 5.45 -14.29 -12.85
C GLN A 68 5.40 -12.81 -12.46
N LEU A 69 4.26 -12.14 -12.65
CA LEU A 69 4.07 -10.75 -12.25
C LEU A 69 4.27 -10.60 -10.74
N ALA A 70 3.59 -11.41 -9.92
CA ALA A 70 3.76 -11.37 -8.47
C ALA A 70 5.22 -11.61 -8.08
N THR A 71 5.87 -12.64 -8.62
CA THR A 71 7.26 -13.00 -8.34
C THR A 71 8.22 -11.83 -8.60
N TRP A 72 8.15 -11.23 -9.80
CA TRP A 72 9.09 -10.18 -10.18
C TRP A 72 8.80 -8.84 -9.52
N LEU A 73 7.52 -8.50 -9.32
CA LEU A 73 7.15 -7.31 -8.56
C LEU A 73 7.63 -7.42 -7.11
N GLU A 74 7.49 -8.59 -6.49
CA GLU A 74 7.97 -8.86 -5.13
C GLU A 74 9.50 -8.75 -5.05
N LEU A 75 10.24 -9.44 -5.91
CA LEU A 75 11.71 -9.44 -5.87
C LEU A 75 12.33 -8.08 -6.20
N VAL A 76 11.97 -7.53 -7.37
CA VAL A 76 12.54 -6.26 -7.83
C VAL A 76 12.02 -5.10 -6.99
N GLY A 77 10.72 -5.10 -6.71
CA GLY A 77 10.09 -4.09 -5.86
C GLY A 77 10.69 -4.07 -4.46
N ALA A 78 11.02 -5.23 -3.88
CA ALA A 78 11.61 -5.26 -2.54
C ALA A 78 12.99 -4.61 -2.52
N VAL A 79 13.84 -4.91 -3.50
CA VAL A 79 15.16 -4.28 -3.63
C VAL A 79 15.01 -2.77 -3.84
N MET A 80 14.11 -2.35 -4.75
CA MET A 80 13.85 -0.93 -4.99
C MET A 80 13.32 -0.23 -3.73
N LEU A 81 12.42 -0.85 -2.98
CA LEU A 81 11.87 -0.31 -1.74
C LEU A 81 12.95 -0.17 -0.67
N LEU A 82 13.81 -1.19 -0.50
CA LEU A 82 14.93 -1.15 0.45
C LEU A 82 15.90 -0.01 0.15
N LEU A 83 16.22 0.21 -1.12
CA LEU A 83 17.04 1.35 -1.56
C LEU A 83 16.31 2.69 -1.46
N GLY A 84 14.98 2.67 -1.39
CA GLY A 84 14.14 3.86 -1.45
C GLY A 84 14.19 4.50 -2.84
N LEU A 85 14.12 3.68 -3.88
CA LEU A 85 14.04 4.07 -5.29
C LEU A 85 12.60 3.95 -5.78
N ALA A 86 12.06 5.04 -6.34
CA ALA A 86 10.66 5.17 -6.73
C ALA A 86 9.68 4.79 -5.61
N THR A 87 9.99 5.16 -4.36
CA THR A 87 9.37 4.61 -3.14
C THR A 87 7.85 4.68 -3.17
N ARG A 88 7.27 5.83 -3.57
CA ARG A 88 5.81 6.00 -3.61
C ARG A 88 5.16 5.04 -4.61
N SER A 89 5.77 4.90 -5.79
CA SER A 89 5.28 4.03 -6.85
C SER A 89 5.41 2.56 -6.46
N VAL A 90 6.57 2.15 -5.93
CA VAL A 90 6.80 0.77 -5.48
C VAL A 90 5.90 0.40 -4.29
N ALA A 91 5.75 1.29 -3.31
CA ALA A 91 4.84 1.08 -2.19
C ALA A 91 3.38 1.00 -2.66
N TYR A 92 2.99 1.75 -3.70
CA TYR A 92 1.66 1.64 -4.29
C TYR A 92 1.46 0.32 -5.05
N ILE A 93 2.47 -0.15 -5.77
CA ILE A 93 2.46 -1.47 -6.41
C ILE A 93 2.26 -2.56 -5.35
N PHE A 94 3.00 -2.50 -4.24
CA PHE A 94 2.81 -3.42 -3.12
C PHE A 94 1.46 -3.28 -2.44
N TRP A 95 0.89 -2.07 -2.35
CA TRP A 95 -0.48 -1.89 -1.88
C TRP A 95 -1.49 -2.66 -2.73
N VAL A 96 -1.41 -2.51 -4.06
CA VAL A 96 -2.28 -3.25 -4.98
C VAL A 96 -2.02 -4.76 -4.90
N LEU A 97 -0.76 -5.18 -4.89
CA LEU A 97 -0.37 -6.58 -4.78
C LEU A 97 -0.92 -7.21 -3.50
N THR A 98 -0.79 -6.53 -2.36
CA THR A 98 -1.31 -7.01 -1.08
C THR A 98 -2.84 -7.08 -1.07
N VAL A 99 -3.54 -6.11 -1.65
CA VAL A 99 -5.01 -6.19 -1.78
C VAL A 99 -5.44 -7.37 -2.64
N VAL A 100 -4.75 -7.62 -3.76
CA VAL A 100 -5.00 -8.78 -4.63
C VAL A 100 -4.72 -10.09 -3.91
N ALA A 101 -3.61 -10.17 -3.17
CA ALA A 101 -3.26 -11.34 -2.36
C ALA A 101 -4.32 -11.59 -1.26
N ILE A 102 -4.81 -10.53 -0.61
CA ILE A 102 -5.92 -10.66 0.33
C ILE A 102 -7.13 -11.27 -0.39
N ALA A 103 -7.57 -10.68 -1.50
CA ALA A 103 -8.75 -11.11 -2.22
C ALA A 103 -8.66 -12.58 -2.68
N ALA A 104 -7.52 -12.98 -3.24
CA ALA A 104 -7.35 -14.29 -3.85
C ALA A 104 -7.04 -15.41 -2.85
N VAL A 105 -6.37 -15.08 -1.73
CA VAL A 105 -5.75 -16.09 -0.85
C VAL A 105 -6.22 -15.97 0.61
N HIS A 106 -6.41 -14.76 1.13
CA HIS A 106 -6.63 -14.54 2.56
C HIS A 106 -8.05 -14.08 2.92
N TRP A 107 -8.93 -13.91 1.93
CA TRP A 107 -10.31 -13.50 2.14
C TRP A 107 -11.21 -14.71 2.38
N PRO A 108 -12.21 -14.62 3.27
CA PRO A 108 -13.20 -15.67 3.44
C PRO A 108 -14.05 -15.84 2.18
N ASP A 109 -14.43 -17.08 1.87
CA ASP A 109 -15.34 -17.37 0.75
C ASP A 109 -16.74 -16.79 0.97
N GLN A 110 -17.20 -16.80 2.22
CA GLN A 110 -18.51 -16.29 2.62
C GLN A 110 -18.42 -15.64 4.00
N TRP A 111 -19.18 -14.57 4.20
CA TRP A 111 -19.33 -13.89 5.48
C TRP A 111 -20.67 -13.15 5.49
N ASN A 112 -21.38 -13.17 6.62
CA ASN A 112 -22.73 -12.62 6.77
C ASN A 112 -22.76 -11.32 7.60
N GLY A 113 -21.59 -10.82 8.01
CA GLY A 113 -21.46 -9.55 8.71
C GLY A 113 -20.04 -9.27 9.17
N LEU A 114 -19.81 -8.03 9.66
CA LEU A 114 -18.49 -7.58 10.09
C LEU A 114 -17.90 -8.39 11.25
N GLY A 115 -18.75 -8.94 12.11
CA GLY A 115 -18.31 -9.80 13.22
C GLY A 115 -17.72 -11.14 12.74
N GLU A 116 -18.29 -11.73 11.69
CA GLU A 116 -17.76 -12.94 11.06
C GLU A 116 -16.49 -12.63 10.27
N LEU A 117 -16.49 -11.54 9.50
CA LEU A 117 -15.31 -11.09 8.77
C LEU A 117 -14.12 -10.82 9.72
N TRP A 118 -14.36 -10.25 10.90
CA TRP A 118 -13.31 -9.97 11.88
C TRP A 118 -12.58 -11.23 12.39
N GLN A 119 -13.21 -12.40 12.31
CA GLN A 119 -12.55 -13.66 12.68
C GLN A 119 -11.38 -13.98 11.74
N GLY A 120 -11.39 -13.47 10.51
CA GLY A 120 -10.28 -13.55 9.55
C GLY A 120 -9.08 -12.67 9.89
N TYR A 121 -9.19 -11.77 10.88
CA TYR A 121 -8.05 -11.06 11.47
C TYR A 121 -7.27 -11.97 12.44
N ALA A 122 -6.81 -13.11 11.91
CA ALA A 122 -6.09 -14.15 12.64
C ALA A 122 -4.85 -14.58 11.85
N ILE A 123 -4.02 -15.45 12.47
CA ILE A 123 -2.95 -16.22 11.81
C ILE A 123 -3.28 -17.69 12.08
N THR A 124 -4.32 -18.18 11.41
CA THR A 124 -4.89 -19.52 11.60
C THR A 124 -5.61 -19.97 10.33
N ASP A 125 -5.64 -21.27 10.06
CA ASP A 125 -6.31 -21.83 8.89
C ASP A 125 -7.75 -22.31 9.19
N GLN A 126 -8.51 -21.50 9.94
CA GLN A 126 -9.87 -21.85 10.38
C GLN A 126 -10.98 -21.49 9.37
N GLY A 127 -10.62 -21.08 8.15
CA GLY A 127 -11.59 -20.84 7.06
C GLY A 127 -12.30 -19.47 7.07
N TYR A 128 -12.12 -18.64 8.10
CA TYR A 128 -12.68 -17.27 8.15
C TYR A 128 -11.84 -16.22 7.41
N GLY A 129 -10.84 -16.65 6.63
CA GLY A 129 -9.76 -15.82 6.09
C GLY A 129 -8.50 -15.89 6.95
N ASN A 130 -7.48 -15.12 6.58
CA ASN A 130 -6.18 -15.05 7.27
C ASN A 130 -5.47 -13.74 6.89
N PHE A 131 -6.17 -12.61 6.99
CA PHE A 131 -5.74 -11.32 6.42
C PHE A 131 -5.02 -10.41 7.41
N LYS A 132 -4.72 -10.88 8.63
CA LYS A 132 -4.05 -10.07 9.66
C LYS A 132 -2.71 -9.52 9.20
N LEU A 133 -1.82 -10.40 8.73
CA LEU A 133 -0.48 -9.99 8.31
C LEU A 133 -0.51 -9.08 7.07
N PRO A 134 -1.26 -9.41 5.99
CA PRO A 134 -1.45 -8.49 4.87
C PRO A 134 -2.03 -7.12 5.27
N LEU A 135 -2.97 -7.07 6.22
CA LEU A 135 -3.52 -5.80 6.69
C LEU A 135 -2.47 -4.92 7.39
N LEU A 136 -1.55 -5.54 8.15
CA LEU A 136 -0.41 -4.82 8.72
C LEU A 136 0.51 -4.28 7.63
N PHE A 137 0.73 -5.02 6.54
CA PHE A 137 1.51 -4.54 5.41
C PHE A 137 0.87 -3.32 4.75
N LEU A 138 -0.45 -3.33 4.52
CA LEU A 138 -1.17 -2.16 4.02
C LEU A 138 -0.98 -0.94 4.95
N ALA A 139 -1.13 -1.13 6.26
CA ALA A 139 -0.92 -0.05 7.24
C ALA A 139 0.51 0.52 7.20
N MET A 140 1.52 -0.34 7.01
CA MET A 140 2.93 0.07 6.91
C MET A 140 3.30 0.70 5.56
N LEU A 141 2.62 0.32 4.48
CA LEU A 141 2.81 0.92 3.15
C LEU A 141 2.23 2.33 3.05
N LEU A 142 1.14 2.61 3.76
CA LEU A 142 0.47 3.92 3.75
C LEU A 142 1.41 5.12 4.00
N PRO A 143 2.23 5.16 5.06
CA PRO A 143 3.18 6.25 5.26
C PRO A 143 4.23 6.34 4.14
N LEU A 144 4.61 5.24 3.48
CA LEU A 144 5.56 5.29 2.35
C LEU A 144 4.90 5.85 1.09
N ILE A 145 3.63 5.51 0.84
CA ILE A 145 2.82 6.08 -0.25
C ILE A 145 2.63 7.58 -0.06
N LEU A 146 2.32 8.02 1.16
CA LEU A 146 1.96 9.41 1.47
C LEU A 146 3.16 10.31 1.77
N ASN A 147 4.25 9.77 2.34
CA ASN A 147 5.42 10.56 2.77
C ASN A 147 6.69 10.26 1.96
N GLY A 148 6.76 9.15 1.22
CA GLY A 148 7.94 8.75 0.44
C GLY A 148 9.02 8.02 1.24
N GLY A 149 10.22 7.87 0.66
CA GLY A 149 11.31 7.04 1.19
C GLY A 149 12.14 7.64 2.34
N GLY A 150 11.91 8.90 2.66
CA GLY A 150 12.64 9.62 3.71
C GLY A 150 14.05 10.05 3.33
N ALA A 151 14.81 10.50 4.32
CA ALA A 151 16.13 11.10 4.09
C ALA A 151 17.20 10.09 3.59
N LEU A 152 17.12 8.82 4.01
CA LEU A 152 18.00 7.72 3.58
C LEU A 152 17.42 6.97 2.38
N SER A 153 17.05 7.67 1.32
CA SER A 153 16.50 7.06 0.11
C SER A 153 17.23 7.54 -1.14
N VAL A 154 17.33 6.66 -2.15
CA VAL A 154 17.82 7.05 -3.47
C VAL A 154 16.95 8.15 -4.08
N ASP A 155 15.63 8.11 -3.85
CA ASP A 155 14.72 9.20 -4.23
C ASP A 155 15.21 10.57 -3.73
N ARG A 156 15.66 10.64 -2.47
CA ARG A 156 16.16 11.89 -1.87
C ARG A 156 17.50 12.33 -2.45
N LEU A 157 18.35 11.37 -2.84
CA LEU A 157 19.64 11.64 -3.49
C LEU A 157 19.45 12.16 -4.92
N LEU A 158 18.45 11.65 -5.63
CA LEU A 158 18.12 12.06 -6.99
C LEU A 158 17.21 13.31 -7.04
N ALA A 159 16.49 13.60 -5.97
CA ALA A 159 15.63 14.76 -5.89
C ALA A 159 16.45 16.06 -5.91
N GLY A 160 16.02 17.01 -6.76
CA GLY A 160 16.55 18.37 -6.80
C GLY A 160 16.11 19.22 -5.60
N THR A 161 15.97 20.52 -5.80
CA THR A 161 15.49 21.44 -4.76
C THR A 161 14.12 21.00 -4.24
N PRO A 162 13.90 21.01 -2.92
CA PRO A 162 12.59 20.69 -2.34
C PRO A 162 11.53 21.59 -2.96
N HIS A 163 10.40 21.00 -3.36
CA HIS A 163 9.24 21.79 -3.75
C HIS A 163 8.69 22.50 -2.51
N ALA A 164 8.17 23.71 -2.70
CA ALA A 164 7.47 24.41 -1.64
C ALA A 164 6.35 23.51 -1.09
N PRO A 165 6.13 23.49 0.25
CA PRO A 165 5.11 22.65 0.84
C PRO A 165 3.76 22.96 0.22
N ALA A 166 3.13 21.95 -0.38
CA ALA A 166 1.78 22.06 -0.91
C ALA A 166 0.78 22.16 0.24
N GLY A 167 -0.28 22.94 0.04
CA GLY A 167 -1.39 23.04 0.99
C GLY A 167 -2.22 21.76 1.05
N ASN A 168 -2.96 21.61 2.14
CA ASN A 168 -3.95 20.55 2.29
C ASN A 168 -5.21 20.89 1.45
N ASP A 169 -5.32 20.35 0.24
CA ASP A 169 -6.37 20.72 -0.72
C ASP A 169 -7.11 19.53 -1.35
N GLY A 170 -8.14 19.84 -2.15
CA GLY A 170 -8.96 18.83 -2.82
C GLY A 170 -8.21 17.98 -3.86
N LEU A 171 -7.07 18.45 -4.38
CA LEU A 171 -6.24 17.65 -5.29
C LEU A 171 -5.54 16.53 -4.51
N GLY A 172 -4.90 16.89 -3.38
CA GLY A 172 -4.22 15.92 -2.51
C GLY A 172 -5.16 14.85 -1.95
N TRP A 173 -6.32 15.25 -1.42
CA TRP A 173 -7.34 14.31 -0.95
C TRP A 173 -7.95 13.50 -2.08
N GLY A 174 -8.28 14.14 -3.21
CA GLY A 174 -8.91 13.49 -4.35
C GLY A 174 -8.07 12.35 -4.90
N VAL A 175 -6.79 12.61 -5.19
CA VAL A 175 -5.85 11.60 -5.71
C VAL A 175 -5.62 10.49 -4.68
N SER A 176 -5.46 10.83 -3.40
CA SER A 176 -5.19 9.83 -2.35
C SER A 176 -6.37 8.88 -2.16
N LEU A 177 -7.60 9.39 -2.10
CA LEU A 177 -8.80 8.55 -1.96
C LEU A 177 -8.99 7.63 -3.16
N ILE A 178 -8.82 8.14 -4.38
CA ILE A 178 -8.91 7.31 -5.59
C ILE A 178 -7.85 6.22 -5.56
N ALA A 179 -6.58 6.59 -5.36
CA ALA A 179 -5.46 5.65 -5.40
C ALA A 179 -5.61 4.54 -4.35
N LEU A 180 -5.94 4.90 -3.11
CA LEU A 180 -5.98 3.95 -2.00
C LEU A 180 -7.26 3.09 -1.98
N LEU A 181 -8.42 3.65 -2.34
CA LEU A 181 -9.71 2.96 -2.19
C LEU A 181 -10.18 2.23 -3.44
N LEU A 182 -9.73 2.63 -4.63
CA LEU A 182 -10.10 1.89 -5.85
C LEU A 182 -9.65 0.42 -5.81
N PRO A 183 -8.41 0.07 -5.39
CA PRO A 183 -8.03 -1.32 -5.22
C PRO A 183 -8.86 -2.06 -4.18
N VAL A 184 -9.23 -1.39 -3.07
CA VAL A 184 -10.04 -1.95 -1.98
C VAL A 184 -11.44 -2.39 -2.44
N ALA A 185 -11.91 -1.88 -3.59
CA ALA A 185 -13.16 -2.33 -4.19
C ALA A 185 -13.16 -3.83 -4.53
N ALA A 186 -11.98 -4.46 -4.69
CA ALA A 186 -11.85 -5.90 -4.85
C ALA A 186 -12.26 -6.70 -3.60
N LEU A 187 -12.19 -6.09 -2.42
CA LEU A 187 -12.55 -6.71 -1.13
C LEU A 187 -13.93 -6.25 -0.66
N LEU A 188 -14.15 -4.93 -0.72
CA LEU A 188 -15.32 -4.25 -0.18
C LEU A 188 -15.82 -3.23 -1.23
N PRO A 189 -16.59 -3.67 -2.24
CA PRO A 189 -16.98 -2.83 -3.38
C PRO A 189 -17.61 -1.50 -2.99
N GLY A 190 -18.52 -1.50 -2.00
CA GLY A 190 -19.19 -0.28 -1.54
C GLY A 190 -18.23 0.76 -0.95
N ILE A 191 -17.25 0.31 -0.15
CA ILE A 191 -16.25 1.20 0.45
C ILE A 191 -15.27 1.68 -0.62
N GLY A 192 -14.78 0.76 -1.45
CA GLY A 192 -13.79 1.08 -2.47
C GLY A 192 -14.31 2.06 -3.52
N PHE A 193 -15.41 1.73 -4.19
CA PHE A 193 -16.00 2.60 -5.21
C PHE A 193 -16.58 3.88 -4.62
N GLY A 194 -17.25 3.82 -3.47
CA GLY A 194 -17.80 5.00 -2.81
C GLY A 194 -16.72 6.01 -2.41
N GLY A 195 -15.61 5.51 -1.86
CA GLY A 195 -14.46 6.33 -1.51
C GLY A 195 -13.74 6.92 -2.73
N ALA A 196 -13.55 6.13 -3.79
CA ALA A 196 -12.97 6.62 -5.04
C ALA A 196 -13.85 7.68 -5.71
N LEU A 197 -15.18 7.51 -5.68
CA LEU A 197 -16.13 8.52 -6.17
C LEU A 197 -16.01 9.83 -5.41
N LEU A 198 -15.95 9.79 -4.07
CA LEU A 198 -15.71 10.97 -3.24
C LEU A 198 -14.39 11.66 -3.63
N GLY A 199 -13.33 10.88 -3.85
CA GLY A 199 -12.06 11.40 -4.35
C GLY A 199 -12.20 12.11 -5.69
N GLY A 200 -12.97 11.55 -6.62
CA GLY A 200 -13.30 12.16 -7.91
C GLY A 200 -14.04 13.49 -7.78
N VAL A 201 -15.01 13.57 -6.86
CA VAL A 201 -15.74 14.82 -6.56
C VAL A 201 -14.82 15.91 -6.03
N LEU A 202 -13.90 15.57 -5.10
CA LEU A 202 -12.93 16.52 -4.56
C LEU A 202 -11.96 17.03 -5.63
N LEU A 203 -11.47 16.14 -6.48
CA LEU A 203 -10.59 16.46 -7.59
C LEU A 203 -11.29 17.39 -8.59
N LEU A 204 -12.52 17.07 -8.99
CA LEU A 204 -13.31 17.90 -9.90
C LEU A 204 -13.58 19.28 -9.29
N GLY A 205 -13.98 19.34 -8.02
CA GLY A 205 -14.19 20.60 -7.30
C GLY A 205 -12.92 21.46 -7.21
N HIS A 206 -11.75 20.85 -7.03
CA HIS A 206 -10.47 21.55 -7.08
C HIS A 206 -10.20 22.15 -8.48
N LEU A 207 -10.37 21.36 -9.54
CA LEU A 207 -10.15 21.80 -10.93
C LEU A 207 -11.10 22.94 -11.32
N LEU A 208 -12.38 22.85 -10.95
CA LEU A 208 -13.37 23.89 -11.21
C LEU A 208 -13.06 25.20 -10.48
N ARG A 209 -12.58 25.14 -9.23
CA ARG A 209 -12.16 26.33 -8.48
C ARG A 209 -10.94 26.99 -9.09
N ARG A 210 -9.93 26.20 -9.51
CA ARG A 210 -8.76 26.75 -10.22
C ARG A 210 -9.14 27.44 -11.52
N ARG A 211 -10.05 26.85 -12.30
CA ARG A 211 -10.53 27.46 -13.57
C ARG A 211 -11.27 28.78 -13.37
N ARG A 212 -11.99 28.97 -12.25
CA ARG A 212 -12.69 30.23 -11.95
C ARG A 212 -11.76 31.34 -11.45
N ALA A 213 -10.56 30.98 -10.98
CA ALA A 213 -9.58 31.91 -10.44
C ALA A 213 -8.51 32.34 -11.47
N ALA A 214 -8.55 31.78 -12.67
CA ALA A 214 -7.69 32.10 -13.82
C ALA A 214 -8.48 32.93 -14.84
#